data_AF-A0A7S0MTC2-F1
#
_entry.id   AF-A0A7S0MTC2-F1
#
_cell.length_a   1.000
_cell.length_b   1.000
_cell.length_c   1.000
_cell.angle_alpha   90.00
_cell.angle_beta   90.00
_cell.angle_gamma   90.00
#
_symmetry.space_group_name_H-M   'P 1'
#
loop_
_entity.id
_entity.type
_entity.pdbx_description
1 polymer ?
#
loop_
_entity_poly.entity_id
_entity_poly.type
_entity_poly.pdbx_seq_one_letter_code
_entity_poly.pdbx_strand_id
1 'polypeptide(L)'
;VDGVVVAAGATLGPHRADVTATEFYADLRKMMKFIGRASVNSFVTKRLLMLEAKFKMYLLLNDEKELLIQKMNPHRDFYNVRKVDTHIHHSAAMHQKHLLRFIKKKLRLDSERTVINRNGKELSLAQVFESLQMTAYDLSLDMLDVHADNTTQHRFDRFNLKYNPCGSSRLREIFLKTDNYIRGEYLAQITQELFADYEENKYQMAELRISIYGRSEAEWASLARWVFENKLYSDNVRWVIQVPRLYQVHRSTVPSVVSFADFLSNVFLPLHKVTQDPASNPELFLFLQQVVAFDSVDDESLGERKIWKDPPRPEDWTTPHNPPYSYYMYYMWANINSLNKFRRE
;
A
#
# COMPACT_ATOMS: atom_id res chain seq x y z
N VAL A 1 -5.53 -16.81 -17.89
CA VAL A 1 -6.11 -18.18 -17.82
C VAL A 1 -6.67 -18.34 -16.42
N ASP A 2 -7.99 -18.49 -16.28
CA ASP A 2 -8.69 -18.58 -14.99
C ASP A 2 -8.36 -17.41 -14.04
N GLY A 3 -8.32 -16.19 -14.58
CA GLY A 3 -7.91 -14.96 -13.85
C GLY A 3 -6.47 -14.90 -13.33
N VAL A 4 -5.60 -15.83 -13.75
CA VAL A 4 -4.14 -15.71 -13.59
C VAL A 4 -3.54 -15.24 -14.91
N VAL A 5 -2.81 -14.13 -14.89
CA VAL A 5 -1.99 -13.67 -16.00
C VAL A 5 -0.76 -14.57 -16.08
N VAL A 6 -0.53 -15.13 -17.25
CA VAL A 6 0.56 -16.08 -17.48
C VAL A 6 1.31 -15.69 -18.74
N ALA A 7 2.63 -15.56 -18.63
CA ALA A 7 3.50 -15.47 -19.79
C ALA A 7 3.78 -16.88 -20.34
N ALA A 8 3.81 -17.01 -21.67
CA ALA A 8 4.30 -18.22 -22.32
C ALA A 8 5.83 -18.21 -22.25
N GLY A 9 6.42 -19.01 -21.37
CA GLY A 9 7.87 -19.10 -21.26
C GLY A 9 8.49 -19.67 -22.54
N ALA A 10 9.70 -19.20 -22.90
CA ALA A 10 10.40 -19.65 -24.09
C ALA A 10 10.86 -21.12 -24.02
N THR A 11 10.93 -21.71 -22.82
CA THR A 11 11.52 -23.05 -22.58
C THR A 11 10.68 -23.98 -21.69
N LEU A 12 9.76 -23.49 -20.84
CA LEU A 12 9.10 -24.28 -19.78
C LEU A 12 7.56 -24.27 -19.82
N GLY A 13 6.95 -23.77 -20.90
CA GLY A 13 5.49 -23.63 -20.99
C GLY A 13 4.95 -22.45 -20.15
N PRO A 14 3.63 -22.32 -19.97
CA PRO A 14 3.04 -21.20 -19.26
C PRO A 14 3.43 -21.20 -17.77
N HIS A 15 3.98 -20.09 -17.25
CA HIS A 15 4.32 -19.93 -15.82
C HIS A 15 3.07 -19.90 -14.93
N ARG A 16 2.46 -21.05 -14.70
CA ARG A 16 1.27 -21.17 -13.85
C ARG A 16 1.66 -21.20 -12.36
N ALA A 17 0.71 -20.79 -11.52
CA ALA A 17 0.79 -21.07 -10.10
C ALA A 17 0.77 -22.60 -9.87
N ASP A 18 1.57 -23.08 -8.92
CA ASP A 18 1.71 -24.52 -8.65
C ASP A 18 0.48 -25.12 -7.94
N VAL A 19 -0.35 -24.27 -7.33
CA VAL A 19 -1.52 -24.65 -6.55
C VAL A 19 -2.76 -24.04 -7.18
N THR A 20 -3.78 -24.86 -7.35
CA THR A 20 -5.08 -24.43 -7.90
C THR A 20 -5.98 -23.79 -6.85
N ALA A 21 -7.01 -23.05 -7.28
CA ALA A 21 -7.95 -22.41 -6.37
C ALA A 21 -8.67 -23.46 -5.52
N THR A 22 -9.08 -24.56 -6.13
CA THR A 22 -9.77 -25.66 -5.46
C THR A 22 -8.92 -26.30 -4.36
N GLU A 23 -7.62 -26.51 -4.62
CA GLU A 23 -6.67 -27.02 -3.61
C GLU A 23 -6.50 -26.03 -2.47
N PHE A 24 -6.28 -24.75 -2.78
CA PHE A 24 -6.17 -23.69 -1.77
C PHE A 24 -7.41 -23.66 -0.85
N TYR A 25 -8.62 -23.72 -1.40
CA TYR A 25 -9.86 -23.72 -0.62
C TYR A 25 -10.09 -25.04 0.13
N ALA A 26 -9.58 -26.18 -0.36
CA ALA A 26 -9.60 -27.44 0.39
C ALA A 26 -8.70 -27.35 1.63
N ASP A 27 -7.49 -26.82 1.47
CA ASP A 27 -6.52 -26.64 2.56
C ASP A 27 -6.97 -25.58 3.56
N LEU A 28 -7.54 -24.47 3.08
CA LEU A 28 -8.12 -23.44 3.96
C LEU A 28 -9.23 -24.03 4.84
N ARG A 29 -10.11 -24.86 4.29
CA ARG A 29 -11.15 -25.54 5.08
C ARG A 29 -10.55 -26.52 6.10
N LYS A 30 -9.48 -27.21 5.75
CA LYS A 30 -8.75 -28.09 6.66
C LYS A 30 -8.13 -27.29 7.82
N MET A 31 -7.51 -26.15 7.53
CA MET A 31 -6.98 -25.21 8.51
C MET A 31 -8.08 -24.68 9.44
N MET A 32 -9.20 -24.22 8.88
CA MET A 32 -10.35 -23.74 9.67
C MET A 32 -10.92 -24.83 10.57
N LYS A 33 -10.94 -26.09 10.13
CA LYS A 33 -11.32 -27.23 10.97
C LYS A 33 -10.36 -27.43 12.14
N PHE A 34 -9.06 -27.24 11.95
CA PHE A 34 -8.09 -27.32 13.04
C PHE A 34 -8.25 -26.17 14.04
N ILE A 35 -8.43 -24.95 13.55
CA ILE A 35 -8.66 -23.75 14.38
C ILE A 35 -9.96 -23.88 15.19
N GLY A 36 -10.99 -24.51 14.63
CA GLY A 36 -12.25 -24.76 15.33
C GLY A 36 -12.19 -25.82 16.44
N ARG A 37 -11.09 -26.58 16.58
CA ARG A 37 -10.99 -27.65 17.58
C ARG A 37 -10.59 -27.09 18.95
N ALA A 38 -11.48 -27.22 19.92
CA ALA A 38 -11.27 -26.78 21.30
C ALA A 38 -10.01 -27.38 21.96
N SER A 39 -9.65 -28.63 21.65
CA SER A 39 -8.45 -29.28 22.16
C SER A 39 -7.16 -28.65 21.63
N VAL A 40 -7.14 -28.27 20.35
CA VAL A 40 -6.01 -27.57 19.73
C VAL A 40 -5.87 -26.18 20.35
N ASN A 41 -6.96 -25.42 20.44
CA ASN A 41 -6.94 -24.09 21.04
C ASN A 41 -6.46 -24.14 22.50
N SER A 42 -6.98 -25.07 23.29
CA SER A 42 -6.56 -25.27 24.68
C SER A 42 -5.06 -25.60 24.80
N PHE A 43 -4.53 -26.45 23.91
CA PHE A 43 -3.11 -26.79 23.89
C PHE A 43 -2.24 -25.58 23.50
N VAL A 44 -2.62 -24.86 22.43
CA VAL A 44 -1.89 -23.69 21.95
C VAL A 44 -1.89 -22.58 23.01
N THR A 45 -3.02 -22.29 23.65
CA THR A 45 -3.09 -21.30 24.73
C THR A 45 -2.16 -21.66 25.88
N LYS A 46 -2.19 -22.91 26.37
CA LYS A 46 -1.26 -23.37 27.41
C LYS A 46 0.20 -23.24 26.99
N ARG A 47 0.52 -23.58 25.74
CA ARG A 47 1.88 -23.47 25.20
C ARG A 47 2.34 -22.02 25.12
N LEU A 48 1.48 -21.11 24.66
CA LEU A 48 1.80 -19.68 24.58
C LEU A 48 2.05 -19.09 25.98
N LEU A 49 1.19 -19.40 26.95
CA LEU A 49 1.39 -18.99 28.35
C LEU A 49 2.71 -19.54 28.94
N MET A 50 3.03 -20.80 28.65
CA MET A 50 4.30 -21.39 29.07
C MET A 50 5.50 -20.68 28.43
N LEU A 51 5.43 -20.37 27.13
CA LEU A 51 6.51 -19.65 26.43
C LEU A 51 6.70 -18.25 26.99
N GLU A 52 5.60 -17.53 27.27
CA GLU A 52 5.65 -16.21 27.91
C GLU A 52 6.25 -16.30 29.31
N ALA A 53 5.83 -17.27 30.13
CA ALA A 53 6.38 -17.48 31.47
C ALA A 53 7.87 -17.81 31.44
N LYS A 54 8.30 -18.67 30.49
CA LYS A 54 9.73 -18.98 30.27
C LYS A 54 10.53 -17.74 29.90
N PHE A 55 9.99 -16.89 29.01
CA PHE A 55 10.66 -15.65 28.63
C PHE A 55 10.76 -14.66 29.79
N LYS A 56 9.69 -14.49 30.58
CA LYS A 56 9.72 -13.66 31.80
C LYS A 56 10.74 -14.17 32.83
N MET A 57 10.80 -15.48 33.04
CA MET A 57 11.80 -16.09 33.91
C MET A 57 13.22 -15.90 33.38
N TYR A 58 13.41 -16.03 32.06
CA TYR A 58 14.69 -15.75 31.42
C TYR A 58 15.15 -14.31 31.67
N LEU A 59 14.27 -13.32 31.50
CA LEU A 59 14.58 -11.91 31.79
C LEU A 59 14.99 -11.72 33.25
N LEU A 60 14.22 -12.25 34.21
CA LEU A 60 14.55 -12.15 35.63
C LEU A 60 15.94 -12.72 36.00
N LEU A 61 16.39 -13.76 35.28
CA LEU A 61 17.66 -14.43 35.55
C LEU A 61 18.85 -13.86 34.77
N ASN A 62 18.61 -13.13 33.67
CA ASN A 62 19.67 -12.77 32.72
C ASN A 62 19.69 -11.30 32.30
N ASP A 63 18.75 -10.45 32.74
CA ASP A 63 18.70 -9.02 32.38
C ASP A 63 20.03 -8.31 32.63
N GLU A 64 20.63 -8.47 33.82
CA GLU A 64 21.93 -7.88 34.14
C GLU A 64 23.06 -8.37 33.22
N LYS A 65 23.03 -9.66 32.83
CA LYS A 65 24.04 -10.24 31.92
C LYS A 65 23.90 -9.67 30.52
N GLU A 66 22.67 -9.53 30.02
CA GLU A 66 22.40 -8.90 28.72
C GLU A 66 22.83 -7.43 28.71
N LEU A 67 22.54 -6.69 29.78
CA LEU A 67 22.96 -5.31 29.93
C LEU A 67 24.49 -5.16 29.93
N LEU A 68 25.21 -6.07 30.61
CA LEU A 68 26.68 -6.08 30.58
C LEU A 68 27.21 -6.34 29.17
N ILE A 69 26.64 -7.32 28.45
CA ILE A 69 27.03 -7.63 27.06
C ILE A 69 26.79 -6.42 26.15
N GLN A 70 25.67 -5.71 26.31
CA GLN A 70 25.40 -4.48 25.55
C GLN A 70 26.43 -3.39 25.84
N LYS A 71 26.80 -3.19 27.12
CA LYS A 71 27.84 -2.24 27.53
C LYS A 71 29.23 -2.58 26.98
N MET A 72 29.51 -3.86 26.72
CA MET A 72 30.76 -4.30 26.07
C MET A 72 30.84 -3.91 24.59
N ASN A 73 29.76 -3.43 23.98
CA ASN A 73 29.74 -2.93 22.61
C ASN A 73 29.49 -1.41 22.58
N PRO A 74 30.50 -0.58 22.92
CA PRO A 74 30.32 0.86 23.13
C PRO A 74 29.93 1.65 21.87
N HIS A 75 30.10 1.05 20.69
CA HIS A 75 29.76 1.66 19.41
C HIS A 75 28.43 1.16 18.83
N ARG A 76 27.66 0.39 19.60
CA ARG A 76 26.31 -0.04 19.23
C ARG A 76 25.29 0.34 20.29
N ASP A 77 24.36 1.20 19.92
CA ASP A 77 23.28 1.69 20.76
C ASP A 77 21.99 1.80 19.95
N PHE A 78 20.91 2.23 20.59
CA PHE A 78 19.62 2.37 19.93
C PHE A 78 19.64 3.34 18.73
N TYR A 79 20.54 4.34 18.71
CA TYR A 79 20.61 5.34 17.64
C TYR A 79 21.31 4.81 16.40
N ASN A 80 22.31 3.96 16.57
CA ASN A 80 23.15 3.46 15.47
C ASN A 80 22.78 2.04 14.96
N VAL A 81 21.75 1.43 15.54
CA VAL A 81 21.12 0.22 14.99
C VAL A 81 20.22 0.61 13.82
N ARG A 82 20.39 -0.05 12.68
CA ARG A 82 19.52 0.14 11.52
C ARG A 82 18.12 -0.38 11.84
N LYS A 83 17.12 0.47 11.64
CA LYS A 83 15.71 0.23 11.90
C LYS A 83 14.96 0.46 10.60
N VAL A 84 14.02 -0.43 10.30
CA VAL A 84 13.18 -0.35 9.11
C VAL A 84 11.74 -0.16 9.58
N ASP A 85 11.10 0.91 9.13
CA ASP A 85 9.65 1.02 9.22
C ASP A 85 9.01 0.19 8.11
N THR A 86 8.51 -0.99 8.48
CA THR A 86 7.93 -1.96 7.54
C THR A 86 6.45 -1.69 7.26
N HIS A 87 5.79 -0.75 7.96
CA HIS A 87 4.35 -0.54 7.85
C HIS A 87 3.93 0.94 7.85
N ILE A 88 4.24 1.62 6.75
CA ILE A 88 3.93 3.04 6.56
C ILE A 88 3.26 3.32 5.21
N HIS A 89 2.16 4.07 5.24
CA HIS A 89 1.48 4.56 4.04
C HIS A 89 2.12 5.86 3.59
N HIS A 90 2.50 5.96 2.30
CA HIS A 90 3.20 7.11 1.76
C HIS A 90 2.48 8.45 2.00
N SER A 91 1.16 8.49 1.80
CA SER A 91 0.35 9.69 2.02
C SER A 91 0.30 10.16 3.48
N ALA A 92 0.69 9.28 4.42
CA ALA A 92 0.71 9.53 5.86
C ALA A 92 2.14 9.52 6.43
N ALA A 93 3.16 9.41 5.59
CA ALA A 93 4.54 9.30 6.05
C ALA A 93 5.09 10.63 6.60
N MET A 94 4.47 11.74 6.21
CA MET A 94 4.90 13.07 6.57
C MET A 94 4.35 13.45 7.95
N HIS A 95 5.19 14.05 8.78
CA HIS A 95 4.72 14.61 10.04
C HIS A 95 3.76 15.79 9.80
N GLN A 96 2.69 15.89 10.59
CA GLN A 96 1.65 16.93 10.44
C GLN A 96 2.17 18.37 10.37
N LYS A 97 3.20 18.68 11.18
CA LYS A 97 3.86 20.00 11.19
C LYS A 97 4.63 20.27 9.90
N HIS A 98 5.23 19.24 9.32
CA HIS A 98 5.95 19.33 8.06
C HIS A 98 4.97 19.58 6.91
N LEU A 99 3.88 18.81 6.82
CA LEU A 99 2.81 19.01 5.85
C LEU A 99 2.19 20.42 5.96
N LEU A 100 1.87 20.88 7.17
CA LEU A 100 1.34 22.23 7.40
C LEU A 100 2.30 23.32 6.90
N ARG A 101 3.59 23.19 7.24
CA ARG A 101 4.63 24.13 6.80
C ARG A 101 4.75 24.14 5.28
N PHE A 102 4.67 22.98 4.64
CA PHE A 102 4.72 22.85 3.19
C PHE A 102 3.52 23.55 2.52
N ILE A 103 2.29 23.29 3.00
CA ILE A 103 1.08 23.94 2.49
C ILE A 103 1.17 25.47 2.63
N LYS A 104 1.59 25.97 3.81
CA LYS A 104 1.79 27.42 4.03
C LYS A 104 2.87 28.01 3.12
N LYS A 105 3.96 27.29 2.87
CA LYS A 105 5.02 27.70 1.94
C LYS A 105 4.49 27.80 0.51
N LYS A 106 3.72 26.81 0.05
CA LYS A 106 3.10 26.81 -1.29
C LYS A 106 2.06 27.90 -1.47
N LEU A 107 1.24 28.16 -0.46
CA LEU A 107 0.27 29.25 -0.52
C LEU A 107 0.93 30.64 -0.59
N ARG A 108 2.15 30.81 -0.08
CA ARG A 108 2.90 32.07 -0.17
C ARG A 108 3.68 32.24 -1.47
N LEU A 109 4.22 31.16 -2.02
CA LEU A 109 5.14 31.19 -3.17
C LEU A 109 4.46 30.84 -4.51
N ASP A 110 3.37 30.09 -4.48
CA ASP A 110 2.74 29.46 -5.64
C ASP A 110 1.20 29.63 -5.61
N SER A 111 0.74 30.80 -5.15
CA SER A 111 -0.69 31.11 -4.92
C SER A 111 -1.50 31.14 -6.22
N GLU A 112 -0.92 31.69 -7.28
CA GLU A 112 -1.60 31.91 -8.56
C GLU A 112 -1.65 30.67 -9.46
N ARG A 113 -0.94 29.61 -9.09
CA ARG A 113 -0.88 28.40 -9.89
C ARG A 113 -2.21 27.67 -9.91
N THR A 114 -2.66 27.29 -11.10
CA THR A 114 -3.82 26.43 -11.29
C THR A 114 -3.54 25.03 -10.75
N VAL A 115 -4.33 24.59 -9.77
CA VAL A 115 -4.11 23.31 -9.06
C VAL A 115 -5.24 22.31 -9.21
N ILE A 116 -6.43 22.76 -9.63
CA ILE A 116 -7.59 21.88 -9.79
C ILE A 116 -8.49 22.40 -10.91
N ASN A 117 -9.07 21.49 -11.68
CA ASN A 117 -10.14 21.80 -12.63
C ASN A 117 -11.43 21.13 -12.14
N ARG A 118 -12.46 21.92 -11.85
CA ARG A 118 -13.75 21.41 -11.42
C ARG A 118 -14.87 22.04 -12.23
N ASN A 119 -15.70 21.22 -12.84
CA ASN A 119 -16.82 21.65 -13.68
C ASN A 119 -16.40 22.60 -14.83
N GLY A 120 -15.22 22.35 -15.41
CA GLY A 120 -14.65 23.18 -16.48
C GLY A 120 -14.07 24.52 -16.02
N LYS A 121 -14.03 24.78 -14.71
CA LYS A 121 -13.35 25.95 -14.14
C LYS A 121 -12.02 25.53 -13.53
N GLU A 122 -10.97 26.09 -14.07
CA GLU A 122 -9.63 26.05 -13.52
C GLU A 122 -9.54 27.00 -12.33
N LEU A 123 -9.14 26.47 -11.17
CA LEU A 123 -8.98 27.24 -9.94
C LEU A 123 -7.51 27.29 -9.54
N SER A 124 -7.04 28.49 -9.20
CA SER A 124 -5.73 28.69 -8.58
C SER A 124 -5.71 28.19 -7.14
N LEU A 125 -4.51 27.98 -6.59
CA LEU A 125 -4.36 27.58 -5.20
C LEU A 125 -5.02 28.61 -4.26
N ALA A 126 -4.83 29.91 -4.52
CA ALA A 126 -5.49 30.99 -3.78
C ALA A 126 -7.03 30.87 -3.83
N GLN A 127 -7.59 30.66 -5.02
CA GLN A 127 -9.05 30.52 -5.20
C GLN A 127 -9.60 29.27 -4.51
N VAL A 128 -8.83 28.17 -4.46
CA VAL A 128 -9.22 26.98 -3.70
C VAL A 128 -9.33 27.31 -2.21
N PHE A 129 -8.35 28.01 -1.65
CA PHE A 129 -8.36 28.42 -0.24
C PHE A 129 -9.48 29.42 0.07
N GLU A 130 -9.72 30.39 -0.82
CA GLU A 130 -10.83 31.32 -0.72
C GLU A 130 -12.18 30.59 -0.73
N SER A 131 -12.35 29.59 -1.61
CA SER A 131 -13.57 28.80 -1.68
C SER A 131 -13.84 27.94 -0.43
N LEU A 132 -12.79 27.63 0.33
CA LEU A 132 -12.88 26.93 1.61
C LEU A 132 -13.05 27.90 2.78
N GLN A 133 -13.06 29.21 2.53
CA GLN A 133 -13.09 30.27 3.54
C GLN A 133 -11.94 30.15 4.56
N MET A 134 -10.76 29.71 4.09
CA MET A 134 -9.59 29.51 4.94
C MET A 134 -8.43 30.37 4.47
N THR A 135 -7.80 31.10 5.40
CA THR A 135 -6.55 31.82 5.11
C THR A 135 -5.32 31.00 5.51
N ALA A 136 -4.14 31.42 5.04
CA ALA A 136 -2.86 30.85 5.46
C ALA A 136 -2.62 30.91 6.98
N TYR A 137 -3.23 31.89 7.65
CA TYR A 137 -3.10 32.10 9.09
C TYR A 137 -3.96 31.10 9.88
N ASP A 138 -5.18 30.84 9.37
CA ASP A 138 -6.18 29.96 10.02
C ASP A 138 -5.84 28.47 9.91
N LEU A 139 -4.91 28.10 9.03
CA LEU A 139 -4.38 26.74 8.94
C LEU A 139 -3.61 26.39 10.22
N SER A 140 -4.24 25.59 11.08
CA SER A 140 -3.64 25.01 12.28
C SER A 140 -3.41 23.50 12.14
N LEU A 141 -2.67 22.91 13.08
CA LEU A 141 -2.50 21.47 13.17
C LEU A 141 -3.83 20.75 13.43
N ASP A 142 -4.66 21.31 14.29
CA ASP A 142 -5.96 20.73 14.65
C ASP A 142 -6.93 20.75 13.47
N MET A 143 -6.84 21.77 12.60
CA MET A 143 -7.61 21.84 11.36
C MET A 143 -7.17 20.81 10.32
N LEU A 144 -5.98 20.22 10.39
CA LEU A 144 -5.56 19.19 9.44
C LEU A 144 -6.13 17.80 9.76
N ASP A 145 -6.52 17.55 11.02
CA ASP A 145 -7.07 16.29 11.58
C ASP A 145 -6.31 15.00 11.19
N VAL A 146 -5.00 15.11 10.94
CA VAL A 146 -4.11 14.00 10.53
C VAL A 146 -3.58 13.16 11.70
N HIS A 147 -4.34 13.05 12.80
CA HIS A 147 -3.88 12.33 13.99
C HIS A 147 -3.87 10.81 13.79
N ALA A 148 -2.76 10.13 14.09
CA ALA A 148 -2.75 8.67 14.20
C ALA A 148 -3.57 8.24 15.43
N ASP A 149 -4.48 7.26 15.27
CA ASP A 149 -5.27 6.68 16.36
C ASP A 149 -5.38 5.16 16.19
N ASN A 150 -5.47 4.43 17.30
CA ASN A 150 -5.59 2.97 17.34
C ASN A 150 -6.83 2.45 16.58
N THR A 151 -7.83 3.30 16.37
CA THR A 151 -9.04 2.98 15.59
C THR A 151 -8.83 2.93 14.07
N THR A 152 -7.67 3.35 13.56
CA THR A 152 -7.37 3.41 12.12
C THR A 152 -6.74 2.12 11.57
N GLN A 153 -6.21 1.25 12.42
CA GLN A 153 -5.45 0.06 12.00
C GLN A 153 -6.30 -0.98 11.24
N HIS A 154 -7.61 -1.07 11.52
CA HIS A 154 -8.53 -2.02 10.88
C HIS A 154 -9.44 -1.39 9.82
N ARG A 155 -9.41 -0.06 9.66
CA ARG A 155 -10.38 0.73 8.90
C ARG A 155 -9.67 1.59 7.85
N PHE A 156 -9.35 1.01 6.70
CA PHE A 156 -8.66 1.74 5.62
C PHE A 156 -9.50 2.92 5.08
N ASP A 157 -10.83 2.82 5.12
CA ASP A 157 -11.77 3.90 4.81
C ASP A 157 -11.64 5.09 5.78
N ARG A 158 -11.54 4.84 7.10
CA ARG A 158 -11.31 5.87 8.11
C ARG A 158 -9.92 6.44 8.03
N PHE A 159 -8.92 5.62 7.71
CA PHE A 159 -7.58 6.10 7.36
C PHE A 159 -7.66 7.11 6.21
N ASN A 160 -8.30 6.74 5.09
CA ASN A 160 -8.50 7.65 3.95
C ASN A 160 -9.27 8.92 4.34
N LEU A 161 -10.31 8.82 5.16
CA LEU A 161 -11.09 9.97 5.62
C LEU A 161 -10.29 10.89 6.56
N LYS A 162 -9.41 10.33 7.40
CA LYS A 162 -8.59 11.04 8.39
C LYS A 162 -7.38 11.75 7.76
N TYR A 163 -6.88 11.23 6.63
CA TYR A 163 -5.88 11.93 5.81
C TYR A 163 -6.51 12.79 4.70
N ASN A 164 -7.71 13.36 4.94
CA ASN A 164 -8.23 14.50 4.20
C ASN A 164 -7.83 15.78 4.95
N PRO A 165 -6.83 16.57 4.48
CA PRO A 165 -6.48 17.83 5.11
C PRO A 165 -7.73 18.73 5.20
N CYS A 166 -8.05 19.20 6.41
CA CYS A 166 -9.21 20.06 6.68
C CYS A 166 -10.57 19.44 6.33
N GLY A 167 -10.67 18.10 6.33
CA GLY A 167 -11.90 17.40 5.95
C GLY A 167 -12.32 17.62 4.50
N SER A 168 -11.47 18.26 3.70
CA SER A 168 -11.74 18.62 2.32
C SER A 168 -11.04 17.65 1.38
N SER A 169 -11.83 16.93 0.58
CA SER A 169 -11.29 16.07 -0.48
C SER A 169 -10.40 16.84 -1.47
N ARG A 170 -10.59 18.17 -1.60
CA ARG A 170 -9.84 19.04 -2.52
C ARG A 170 -8.38 19.19 -2.12
N LEU A 171 -8.10 19.47 -0.84
CA LEU A 171 -6.72 19.63 -0.37
C LEU A 171 -5.97 18.30 -0.42
N ARG A 172 -6.67 17.19 -0.13
CA ARG A 172 -6.09 15.86 -0.29
C ARG A 172 -5.73 15.57 -1.74
N GLU A 173 -6.62 15.88 -2.67
CA GLU A 173 -6.36 15.69 -4.10
C GLU A 173 -5.16 16.50 -4.57
N ILE A 174 -5.02 17.75 -4.12
CA ILE A 174 -3.91 18.63 -4.53
C ILE A 174 -2.57 18.21 -3.91
N PHE A 175 -2.53 17.93 -2.61
CA PHE A 175 -1.27 17.73 -1.87
C PHE A 175 -0.89 16.26 -1.64
N LEU A 176 -1.85 15.33 -1.64
CA LEU A 176 -1.64 13.95 -1.18
C LEU A 176 -2.03 12.88 -2.21
N LYS A 177 -2.31 13.26 -3.46
CA LYS A 177 -2.50 12.31 -4.58
C LYS A 177 -1.40 12.47 -5.63
N THR A 178 -1.02 11.34 -6.23
CA THR A 178 -0.09 11.26 -7.36
C THR A 178 -0.75 11.67 -8.67
N ASP A 179 -2.00 11.24 -8.87
CA ASP A 179 -2.80 11.56 -10.04
C ASP A 179 -3.78 12.70 -9.73
N ASN A 180 -3.43 13.91 -10.17
CA ASN A 180 -4.22 15.13 -10.05
C ASN A 180 -3.88 16.11 -11.19
N TYR A 181 -4.51 17.29 -11.21
CA TYR A 181 -4.33 18.29 -12.28
C TYR A 181 -2.86 18.72 -12.50
N ILE A 182 -2.07 18.80 -11.43
CA ILE A 182 -0.63 19.16 -11.49
C ILE A 182 0.28 17.92 -11.54
N ARG A 183 -0.27 16.74 -11.88
CA ARG A 183 0.44 15.46 -11.98
C ARG A 183 1.25 15.13 -10.72
N GLY A 184 0.69 15.40 -9.54
CA GLY A 184 1.28 15.03 -8.26
C GLY A 184 2.55 15.78 -7.88
N GLU A 185 2.86 16.92 -8.51
CA GLU A 185 4.09 17.68 -8.28
C GLU A 185 4.30 18.05 -6.80
N TYR A 186 3.24 18.49 -6.11
CA TYR A 186 3.35 18.85 -4.68
C TYR A 186 3.65 17.65 -3.81
N LEU A 187 2.99 16.51 -4.05
CA LEU A 187 3.27 15.27 -3.34
C LEU A 187 4.71 14.80 -3.57
N ALA A 188 5.19 14.90 -4.82
CA ALA A 188 6.57 14.56 -5.17
C ALA A 188 7.59 15.43 -4.41
N GLN A 189 7.37 16.75 -4.36
CA GLN A 189 8.26 17.65 -3.62
C GLN A 189 8.31 17.34 -2.13
N ILE A 190 7.16 17.04 -1.50
CA ILE A 190 7.18 16.63 -0.09
C ILE A 190 7.88 15.29 0.10
N THR A 191 7.72 14.38 -0.86
CA THR A 191 8.40 13.07 -0.84
C THR A 191 9.92 13.23 -0.95
N GLN A 192 10.40 14.17 -1.75
CA GLN A 192 11.82 14.50 -1.82
C GLN A 192 12.34 15.07 -0.49
N GLU A 193 11.58 15.96 0.16
CA GLU A 193 11.93 16.46 1.50
C GLU A 193 11.99 15.30 2.51
N LEU A 194 11.06 14.34 2.45
CA LEU A 194 11.06 13.15 3.29
C LEU A 194 12.27 12.23 3.02
N PHE A 195 12.67 12.06 1.75
CA PHE A 195 13.83 11.24 1.39
C PHE A 195 15.13 11.85 1.91
N ALA A 196 15.26 13.18 1.83
CA ALA A 196 16.38 13.89 2.42
C ALA A 196 16.47 13.64 3.93
N ASP A 197 15.34 13.68 4.65
CA ASP A 197 15.30 13.38 6.09
C ASP A 197 15.73 11.92 6.39
N TYR A 198 15.34 10.94 5.56
CA TYR A 198 15.79 9.54 5.71
C TYR A 198 17.28 9.37 5.41
N GLU A 199 17.82 10.08 4.43
CA GLU A 199 19.24 10.01 4.06
C GLU A 199 20.14 10.68 5.11
N GLU A 200 19.69 11.79 5.70
CA GLU A 200 20.35 12.41 6.85
C GLU A 200 20.36 11.46 8.06
N ASN A 201 19.26 10.73 8.27
CA ASN A 201 19.13 9.71 9.30
C ASN A 201 19.59 8.32 8.82
N LYS A 202 20.91 8.15 8.63
CA LYS A 202 21.57 6.92 8.12
C LYS A 202 21.03 5.55 8.62
N TYR A 203 20.50 5.49 9.84
CA TYR A 203 20.03 4.26 10.47
C TYR A 203 18.52 4.02 10.35
N GLN A 204 17.78 4.93 9.70
CA GLN A 204 16.35 4.81 9.49
C GLN A 204 16.07 4.47 8.03
N MET A 205 15.29 3.42 7.84
CA MET A 205 14.84 2.93 6.55
C MET A 205 13.32 2.83 6.55
N ALA A 206 12.69 2.85 5.38
CA ALA A 206 11.24 2.74 5.28
C ALA A 206 10.76 1.97 4.04
N GLU A 207 9.66 1.24 4.23
CA GLU A 207 8.90 0.56 3.18
C GLU A 207 7.58 1.33 2.95
N LEU A 208 7.63 2.33 2.07
CA LEU A 208 6.51 3.22 1.79
C LEU A 208 5.48 2.54 0.89
N ARG A 209 4.22 2.53 1.33
CA ARG A 209 3.11 2.00 0.54
C ARG A 209 2.50 3.03 -0.37
N ILE A 210 2.39 2.69 -1.65
CA ILE A 210 1.75 3.51 -2.67
C ILE A 210 0.67 2.70 -3.40
N SER A 211 -0.47 3.33 -3.67
CA SER A 211 -1.66 2.61 -4.13
C SER A 211 -1.74 2.46 -5.65
N ILE A 212 -2.09 1.25 -6.10
CA ILE A 212 -2.65 0.95 -7.42
C ILE A 212 -4.08 0.43 -7.19
N TYR A 213 -5.06 1.04 -7.85
CA TYR A 213 -6.48 0.75 -7.63
C TYR A 213 -7.04 -0.28 -8.60
N GLY A 214 -6.35 -0.57 -9.71
CA GLY A 214 -6.79 -1.58 -10.68
C GLY A 214 -8.01 -1.15 -11.50
N ARG A 215 -8.23 0.16 -11.70
CA ARG A 215 -9.32 0.68 -12.55
C ARG A 215 -8.97 0.62 -14.03
N SER A 216 -7.68 0.78 -14.33
CA SER A 216 -7.15 0.80 -15.69
C SER A 216 -5.70 0.30 -15.70
N GLU A 217 -5.31 -0.37 -16.78
CA GLU A 217 -3.91 -0.72 -17.07
C GLU A 217 -2.96 0.49 -17.08
N ALA A 218 -3.48 1.69 -17.40
CA ALA A 218 -2.69 2.91 -17.49
C ALA A 218 -2.20 3.43 -16.13
N GLU A 219 -2.78 2.98 -15.02
CA GLU A 219 -2.40 3.42 -13.66
C GLU A 219 -0.91 3.20 -13.38
N TRP A 220 -0.37 2.05 -13.80
CA TRP A 220 1.05 1.74 -13.64
C TRP A 220 1.96 2.70 -14.42
N ALA A 221 1.58 3.04 -15.64
CA ALA A 221 2.34 3.96 -16.47
C ALA A 221 2.33 5.38 -15.88
N SER A 222 1.17 5.85 -15.42
CA SER A 222 1.05 7.15 -14.76
C SER A 222 1.86 7.21 -13.47
N LEU A 223 1.82 6.15 -12.65
CA LEU A 223 2.57 6.09 -11.41
C LEU A 223 4.09 6.03 -11.65
N ALA A 224 4.52 5.19 -12.59
CA ALA A 224 5.93 5.08 -12.94
C ALA A 224 6.50 6.39 -13.48
N ARG A 225 5.75 7.08 -14.34
CA ARG A 225 6.10 8.41 -14.83
C ARG A 225 6.25 9.41 -13.69
N TRP A 226 5.31 9.43 -12.76
CA TRP A 226 5.38 10.29 -11.58
C TRP A 226 6.65 10.04 -10.75
N VAL A 227 7.03 8.78 -10.52
CA VAL A 227 8.28 8.44 -9.80
C VAL A 227 9.52 8.87 -10.59
N PHE A 228 9.55 8.60 -11.89
CA PHE A 228 10.71 8.84 -12.75
C PHE A 228 10.95 10.32 -12.98
N GLU A 229 9.93 11.08 -13.43
CA GLU A 229 10.05 12.51 -13.71
C GLU A 229 10.46 13.31 -12.46
N ASN A 230 9.96 12.92 -11.29
CA ASN A 230 10.28 13.55 -10.02
C ASN A 230 11.52 12.96 -9.34
N LYS A 231 12.23 12.01 -9.95
CA LYS A 231 13.45 11.38 -9.41
C LYS A 231 13.27 10.86 -7.97
N LEU A 232 12.14 10.20 -7.70
CA LEU A 232 11.80 9.69 -6.37
C LEU A 232 12.51 8.37 -6.10
N TYR A 233 13.82 8.44 -5.93
CA TYR A 233 14.70 7.35 -5.56
C TYR A 233 15.47 7.69 -4.28
N SER A 234 15.61 6.73 -3.38
CA SER A 234 16.51 6.80 -2.22
C SER A 234 17.03 5.41 -1.89
N ASP A 235 18.26 5.32 -1.40
CA ASP A 235 18.84 4.05 -0.94
C ASP A 235 18.17 3.54 0.34
N ASN A 236 17.55 4.46 1.11
CA ASN A 236 16.94 4.16 2.40
C ASN A 236 15.46 3.78 2.31
N VAL A 237 14.86 3.92 1.13
CA VAL A 237 13.42 3.75 0.93
C VAL A 237 13.16 2.70 -0.16
N ARG A 238 12.19 1.82 0.11
CA ARG A 238 11.64 0.89 -0.87
C ARG A 238 10.13 1.05 -0.97
N TRP A 239 9.58 0.70 -2.13
CA TRP A 239 8.15 0.85 -2.40
C TRP A 239 7.42 -0.47 -2.23
N VAL A 240 6.26 -0.40 -1.57
CA VAL A 240 5.29 -1.51 -1.48
C VAL A 240 4.04 -1.09 -2.22
N ILE A 241 3.55 -1.95 -3.12
CA ILE A 241 2.38 -1.65 -3.94
C ILE A 241 1.14 -2.07 -3.20
N GLN A 242 0.38 -1.08 -2.77
CA GLN A 242 -0.86 -1.26 -2.06
C GLN A 242 -2.02 -1.42 -3.05
N VAL A 243 -2.81 -2.48 -2.92
CA VAL A 243 -3.96 -2.78 -3.78
C VAL A 243 -5.22 -2.80 -2.91
N PRO A 244 -6.02 -1.73 -2.91
CA PRO A 244 -7.28 -1.68 -2.19
C PRO A 244 -8.33 -2.64 -2.78
N ARG A 245 -9.03 -3.41 -1.95
CA ARG A 245 -10.05 -4.39 -2.36
C ARG A 245 -11.39 -3.73 -2.71
N LEU A 246 -11.37 -2.78 -3.63
CA LEU A 246 -12.51 -1.92 -3.97
C LEU A 246 -13.27 -2.37 -5.23
N TYR A 247 -13.22 -3.66 -5.59
CA TYR A 247 -13.88 -4.18 -6.79
C TYR A 247 -15.36 -3.78 -6.88
N GLN A 248 -16.12 -3.87 -5.78
CA GLN A 248 -17.53 -3.47 -5.75
C GLN A 248 -17.77 -2.02 -6.20
N VAL A 249 -16.86 -1.10 -5.82
CA VAL A 249 -16.94 0.31 -6.23
C VAL A 249 -16.62 0.41 -7.72
N HIS A 250 -15.56 -0.24 -8.19
CA HIS A 250 -15.13 -0.18 -9.58
C HIS A 250 -16.16 -0.81 -10.52
N ARG A 251 -16.75 -1.93 -10.12
CA ARG A 251 -17.82 -2.61 -10.85
C ARG A 251 -19.05 -1.72 -11.08
N SER A 252 -19.29 -0.76 -10.19
CA SER A 252 -20.42 0.17 -10.23
C SER A 252 -20.09 1.50 -10.93
N THR A 253 -18.82 1.90 -10.98
CA THR A 253 -18.39 3.25 -11.40
C THR A 253 -17.54 3.25 -12.68
N VAL A 254 -16.88 2.14 -13.01
CA VAL A 254 -15.93 2.04 -14.11
C VAL A 254 -16.47 1.06 -15.16
N PRO A 255 -16.88 1.53 -16.35
CA PRO A 255 -17.47 0.67 -17.39
C PRO A 255 -16.54 -0.45 -17.88
N SER A 256 -15.21 -0.26 -17.82
CA SER A 256 -14.22 -1.25 -18.25
C SER A 256 -14.03 -2.42 -17.28
N VAL A 257 -14.54 -2.34 -16.05
CA VAL A 257 -14.41 -3.41 -15.05
C VAL A 257 -15.73 -4.16 -14.95
N VAL A 258 -15.87 -5.22 -15.74
CA VAL A 258 -17.11 -6.03 -15.84
C VAL A 258 -17.05 -7.24 -14.92
N SER A 259 -15.86 -7.81 -14.78
CA SER A 259 -15.56 -9.01 -14.00
C SER A 259 -14.36 -8.81 -13.07
N PHE A 260 -14.20 -9.68 -12.09
CA PHE A 260 -13.01 -9.65 -11.23
C PHE A 260 -11.71 -9.94 -11.99
N ALA A 261 -11.78 -10.70 -13.08
CA ALA A 261 -10.65 -10.91 -13.98
C ALA A 261 -10.14 -9.59 -14.60
N ASP A 262 -11.02 -8.64 -14.91
CA ASP A 262 -10.62 -7.34 -15.46
C ASP A 262 -9.82 -6.52 -14.43
N PHE A 263 -10.27 -6.54 -13.17
CA PHE A 263 -9.55 -5.92 -12.05
C PHE A 263 -8.15 -6.51 -11.89
N LEU A 264 -8.03 -7.85 -11.86
CA LEU A 264 -6.73 -8.52 -11.78
C LEU A 264 -5.85 -8.22 -12.99
N SER A 265 -6.44 -8.15 -14.18
CA SER A 265 -5.73 -7.82 -15.41
C SER A 265 -5.16 -6.41 -15.37
N ASN A 266 -5.94 -5.42 -14.91
CA ASN A 266 -5.45 -4.04 -14.74
C ASN A 266 -4.24 -3.96 -13.79
N VAL A 267 -4.19 -4.81 -12.76
CA VAL A 267 -3.08 -4.84 -11.79
C VAL A 267 -1.86 -5.58 -12.34
N PHE A 268 -2.03 -6.77 -12.93
CA PHE A 268 -0.91 -7.67 -13.23
C PHE A 268 -0.49 -7.73 -14.69
N LEU A 269 -1.37 -7.41 -15.65
CA LEU A 269 -1.03 -7.46 -17.07
C LEU A 269 0.05 -6.44 -17.46
N PRO A 270 0.02 -5.17 -17.00
CA PRO A 270 1.09 -4.21 -17.30
C PRO A 270 2.47 -4.68 -16.80
N LEU A 271 2.49 -5.38 -15.66
CA LEU A 271 3.71 -5.92 -15.08
C LEU A 271 4.30 -7.08 -15.89
N HIS A 272 3.45 -7.92 -16.49
CA HIS A 272 3.90 -8.97 -17.40
C HIS A 272 4.40 -8.39 -18.72
N LYS A 273 3.68 -7.42 -19.30
CA LYS A 273 4.06 -6.74 -20.54
C LYS A 273 5.46 -6.10 -20.44
N VAL A 274 5.72 -5.34 -19.37
CA VAL A 274 7.03 -4.70 -19.15
C VAL A 274 8.14 -5.69 -18.79
N THR A 275 7.79 -6.85 -18.20
CA THR A 275 8.78 -7.90 -17.94
C THR A 275 9.19 -8.59 -19.25
N GLN A 276 8.23 -8.82 -20.16
CA GLN A 276 8.49 -9.42 -21.47
C GLN A 276 9.30 -8.48 -22.38
N ASP A 277 8.95 -7.20 -22.40
CA ASP A 277 9.65 -6.17 -23.15
C ASP A 277 9.89 -4.93 -22.27
N PRO A 278 11.08 -4.79 -21.66
CA PRO A 278 11.44 -3.61 -20.88
C PRO A 278 11.38 -2.29 -21.66
N ALA A 279 11.55 -2.33 -22.99
CA ALA A 279 11.50 -1.13 -23.82
C ALA A 279 10.07 -0.61 -24.03
N SER A 280 9.06 -1.46 -23.83
CA SER A 280 7.65 -1.06 -23.92
C SER A 280 7.26 0.02 -22.90
N ASN A 281 7.88 0.02 -21.71
CA ASN A 281 7.72 1.05 -20.70
C ASN A 281 8.97 1.11 -19.79
N PRO A 282 10.01 1.88 -20.17
CA PRO A 282 11.27 1.94 -19.43
C PRO A 282 11.12 2.59 -18.04
N GLU A 283 10.22 3.55 -17.90
CA GLU A 283 9.94 4.22 -16.62
C GLU A 283 9.38 3.21 -15.61
N LEU A 284 8.43 2.37 -16.05
CA LEU A 284 7.86 1.32 -15.22
C LEU A 284 8.89 0.24 -14.89
N PHE A 285 9.71 -0.17 -15.86
CA PHE A 285 10.78 -1.13 -15.60
C PHE A 285 11.74 -0.66 -14.51
N LEU A 286 12.19 0.60 -14.56
CA LEU A 286 13.07 1.18 -13.54
C LEU A 286 12.37 1.32 -12.19
N PHE A 287 11.12 1.78 -12.18
CA PHE A 287 10.34 1.88 -10.94
C PHE A 287 10.21 0.52 -10.24
N LEU A 288 9.99 -0.55 -11.00
CA LEU A 288 9.83 -1.90 -10.47
C LEU A 288 11.09 -2.46 -9.81
N GLN A 289 12.28 -1.93 -10.12
CA GLN A 289 13.51 -2.29 -9.41
C GLN A 289 13.50 -1.81 -7.94
N GLN A 290 12.65 -0.84 -7.61
CA GLN A 290 12.48 -0.30 -6.25
C GLN A 290 11.29 -0.90 -5.50
N VAL A 291 10.43 -1.63 -6.22
CA VAL A 291 9.24 -2.25 -5.65
C VAL A 291 9.60 -3.60 -5.04
N VAL A 292 9.28 -3.80 -3.77
CA VAL A 292 9.68 -5.00 -3.01
C VAL A 292 8.53 -5.92 -2.66
N ALA A 293 7.30 -5.42 -2.59
CA ALA A 293 6.15 -6.22 -2.16
C ALA A 293 4.81 -5.69 -2.69
N PHE A 294 3.78 -6.53 -2.57
CA PHE A 294 2.38 -6.16 -2.71
C PHE A 294 1.70 -6.25 -1.36
N ASP A 295 0.80 -5.31 -1.08
CA ASP A 295 -0.02 -5.25 0.13
C ASP A 295 -1.48 -5.07 -0.25
N SER A 296 -2.38 -5.91 0.25
CA SER A 296 -3.81 -5.84 -0.05
C SER A 296 -4.56 -5.26 1.13
N VAL A 297 -5.32 -4.19 0.93
CA VAL A 297 -5.99 -3.45 2.02
C VAL A 297 -7.49 -3.32 1.83
N ASP A 298 -8.25 -3.30 2.92
CA ASP A 298 -9.66 -2.88 2.98
C ASP A 298 -10.08 -2.63 4.43
N ASP A 299 -11.36 -2.36 4.67
CA ASP A 299 -11.97 -2.43 6.00
C ASP A 299 -12.16 -3.89 6.45
N GLU A 300 -11.27 -4.35 7.34
CA GLU A 300 -11.28 -5.72 7.90
C GLU A 300 -12.41 -5.95 8.92
N SER A 301 -13.15 -4.90 9.30
CA SER A 301 -14.29 -5.04 10.22
C SER A 301 -15.57 -5.50 9.53
N LEU A 302 -15.62 -5.45 8.19
CA LEU A 302 -16.78 -5.88 7.42
C LEU A 302 -16.92 -7.41 7.45
N GLY A 303 -18.11 -7.88 7.80
CA GLY A 303 -18.40 -9.31 7.81
C GLY A 303 -18.34 -9.91 6.39
N GLU A 304 -17.56 -10.99 6.23
CA GLU A 304 -17.42 -11.67 4.96
C GLU A 304 -18.39 -12.86 4.80
N ARG A 305 -18.68 -13.22 3.54
CA ARG A 305 -19.45 -14.42 3.21
C ARG A 305 -18.63 -15.69 3.47
N LYS A 306 -19.32 -16.79 3.76
CA LYS A 306 -18.71 -18.10 4.06
C LYS A 306 -17.75 -18.57 2.96
N ILE A 307 -16.71 -19.29 3.38
CA ILE A 307 -15.71 -19.94 2.54
C ILE A 307 -16.39 -20.87 1.54
N TRP A 308 -16.08 -20.70 0.25
CA TRP A 308 -16.64 -21.47 -0.84
C TRP A 308 -16.03 -22.88 -0.87
N LYS A 309 -16.83 -23.87 -1.27
CA LYS A 309 -16.31 -25.22 -1.56
C LYS A 309 -15.60 -25.22 -2.91
N ASP A 310 -16.27 -24.67 -3.91
CA ASP A 310 -15.80 -24.49 -5.27
C ASP A 310 -16.03 -23.01 -5.64
N PRO A 311 -14.98 -22.17 -5.60
CA PRO A 311 -15.10 -20.76 -5.96
C PRO A 311 -15.38 -20.61 -7.47
N PRO A 312 -16.22 -19.65 -7.90
CA PRO A 312 -16.37 -19.34 -9.32
C PRO A 312 -15.07 -18.78 -9.89
N ARG A 313 -14.89 -18.85 -11.22
CA ARG A 313 -13.71 -18.26 -11.88
C ARG A 313 -13.77 -16.74 -11.82
N PRO A 314 -12.63 -16.03 -11.90
CA PRO A 314 -12.62 -14.56 -11.86
C PRO A 314 -13.38 -13.91 -13.01
N GLU A 315 -13.42 -14.57 -14.17
CA GLU A 315 -14.20 -14.17 -15.35
C GLU A 315 -15.72 -14.22 -15.07
N ASP A 316 -16.15 -15.22 -14.30
CA ASP A 316 -17.56 -15.44 -13.95
C ASP A 316 -18.01 -14.56 -12.78
N TRP A 317 -17.06 -13.99 -12.01
CA TRP A 317 -17.37 -13.06 -10.93
C TRP A 317 -17.76 -11.69 -11.48
N THR A 318 -18.98 -11.58 -11.97
CA THR A 318 -19.57 -10.35 -12.53
C THR A 318 -20.55 -9.66 -11.58
N THR A 319 -20.78 -10.26 -10.40
CA THR A 319 -21.71 -9.73 -9.39
C THR A 319 -21.22 -8.37 -8.86
N PRO A 320 -22.15 -7.49 -8.43
CA PRO A 320 -21.77 -6.19 -7.84
C PRO A 320 -21.16 -6.33 -6.43
N HIS A 321 -21.13 -7.55 -5.86
CA HIS A 321 -20.59 -7.78 -4.53
C HIS A 321 -19.07 -7.94 -4.57
N ASN A 322 -18.42 -7.46 -3.52
CA ASN A 322 -16.98 -7.67 -3.34
C ASN A 322 -16.68 -9.16 -3.13
N PRO A 323 -15.65 -9.73 -3.79
CA PRO A 323 -15.17 -11.06 -3.47
C PRO A 323 -14.69 -11.16 -2.02
N PRO A 324 -14.79 -12.34 -1.37
CA PRO A 324 -14.24 -12.56 -0.02
C PRO A 324 -12.72 -12.36 0.01
N TYR A 325 -12.15 -12.06 1.18
CA TYR A 325 -10.71 -11.88 1.37
C TYR A 325 -9.90 -13.08 0.86
N SER A 326 -10.31 -14.29 1.22
CA SER A 326 -9.64 -15.52 0.75
C SER A 326 -9.55 -15.62 -0.78
N TYR A 327 -10.54 -15.06 -1.49
CA TYR A 327 -10.59 -15.05 -2.94
C TYR A 327 -9.56 -14.06 -3.50
N TYR A 328 -9.55 -12.84 -2.97
CA TYR A 328 -8.51 -11.85 -3.28
C TYR A 328 -7.12 -12.42 -3.01
N MET A 329 -6.87 -12.99 -1.84
CA MET A 329 -5.56 -13.48 -1.45
C MET A 329 -5.06 -14.58 -2.39
N TYR A 330 -5.90 -15.53 -2.76
CA TYR A 330 -5.50 -16.59 -3.70
C TYR A 330 -5.13 -16.02 -5.06
N TYR A 331 -5.98 -15.20 -5.68
CA TYR A 331 -5.71 -14.71 -7.04
C TYR A 331 -4.60 -13.66 -7.09
N MET A 332 -4.45 -12.84 -6.04
CA MET A 332 -3.28 -11.95 -5.88
C MET A 332 -2.02 -12.80 -5.76
N TRP A 333 -1.99 -13.79 -4.87
CA TRP A 333 -0.85 -14.70 -4.71
C TRP A 333 -0.50 -15.43 -6.00
N ALA A 334 -1.49 -15.99 -6.71
CA ALA A 334 -1.27 -16.76 -7.93
C ALA A 334 -0.65 -15.90 -9.04
N ASN A 335 -1.14 -14.67 -9.22
CA ASN A 335 -0.58 -13.71 -10.16
C ASN A 335 0.82 -13.23 -9.77
N ILE A 336 1.06 -12.96 -8.48
CA ILE A 336 2.39 -12.59 -7.97
C ILE A 336 3.38 -13.74 -8.18
N ASN A 337 2.98 -14.98 -7.90
CA ASN A 337 3.82 -16.16 -8.08
C ASN A 337 4.16 -16.39 -9.56
N SER A 338 3.17 -16.29 -10.45
CA SER A 338 3.36 -16.33 -11.91
C SER A 338 4.37 -15.28 -12.37
N LEU A 339 4.17 -14.02 -11.98
CA LEU A 339 5.04 -12.90 -12.33
C LEU A 339 6.46 -13.08 -11.79
N ASN A 340 6.61 -13.51 -10.54
CA ASN A 340 7.92 -13.69 -9.90
C ASN A 340 8.71 -14.86 -10.50
N LYS A 341 8.03 -15.92 -10.96
CA LYS A 341 8.67 -16.98 -11.74
C LYS A 341 9.17 -16.44 -13.07
N PHE A 342 8.32 -15.69 -13.78
CA PHE A 342 8.67 -15.11 -15.08
C PHE A 342 9.85 -14.12 -14.98
N ARG A 343 9.90 -13.30 -13.92
CA ARG A 343 11.01 -12.36 -13.67
C ARG A 343 12.32 -13.00 -13.21
N ARG A 344 12.29 -14.26 -12.78
CA ARG A 344 13.47 -14.98 -12.29
C ARG A 344 14.25 -15.63 -13.44
N GLU A 345 13.56 -15.99 -14.51
CA GLU A 345 14.15 -16.43 -15.78
C GLU A 345 14.84 -15.25 -16.47
#